data_AF-A0A8H3EWV5-F1
#
_entry.id   AF-A0A8H3EWV5-F1
#
_cell.length_a   1.000
_cell.length_b   1.000
_cell.length_c   1.000
_cell.angle_alpha   90.00
_cell.angle_beta   90.00
_cell.angle_gamma   90.00
#
_symmetry.space_group_name_H-M   'P 1'
#
loop_
_entity.id
_entity.type
_entity.pdbx_description
1 polymer ?
#
loop_
_entity_poly.entity_id
_entity_poly.type
_entity_poly.pdbx_seq_one_letter_code
_entity_poly.pdbx_strand_id
1 'polypeptide(L)'
;MSFPSQDIETYLSRVHDLASARGLGDIVESLSKPDKTSTKAFYINRAQKLSSNDPVQIIASASELETITVCIIENIAPKHIGALGSAWDLDPAFFVDHASNPRRERLWWPHVFAGPPGPSDNPYDHIDGNFEYFGICIQNDAELNSSPNCFPRLCFRNTWDEVETVNSNTRISYYRVHNLFLVDAPLHLQDRYDSMSRRVRPTLRLPYADNRGGLLLPQLLEVYDQQGSHYSIFESLKSVFKHRRQRSYLFHHTDHISPAFPVPPLCYLLSNSLWQSNLQYLTREIRRISFEEIRNPDLRINETMHDRREDLVAFLKAGLAETTTYLPQTINEYWETLCERKKLWQDARNLTPASAHYATFKEAEELEKFLMETFQLLMSSINVQDAKMSVAQGELSNRQSLRATQLTILASIYVPLSFVTGVFGMNLKELNGSSLSIWTFFVGVVIATIVTATIFLGLQVHSKKNENKEDRNKPSEHKANQKKESDSRRQRKDFRKEPKVETSMA
;
A
#
# COMPACT_ATOMS: atom_id res chain seq x y z
N MET A 1 -30.74 2.52 -31.78
CA MET A 1 -31.43 3.79 -32.09
C MET A 1 -30.39 4.88 -32.33
N SER A 2 -30.44 5.59 -33.45
CA SER A 2 -29.62 6.80 -33.67
C SER A 2 -30.26 7.95 -32.91
N PHE A 3 -29.58 8.46 -31.88
CA PHE A 3 -30.03 9.67 -31.18
C PHE A 3 -30.02 10.85 -32.16
N PRO A 4 -31.08 11.68 -32.23
CA PRO A 4 -31.07 12.85 -33.08
C PRO A 4 -30.00 13.83 -32.59
N SER A 5 -28.96 14.05 -33.40
CA SER A 5 -27.83 14.94 -33.06
C SER A 5 -28.25 16.38 -32.74
N GLN A 6 -29.43 16.80 -33.19
CA GLN A 6 -30.03 18.10 -32.91
C GLN A 6 -30.40 18.30 -31.43
N ASP A 7 -30.64 17.22 -30.68
CA ASP A 7 -31.00 17.28 -29.26
C ASP A 7 -29.77 17.46 -28.35
N ILE A 8 -28.63 16.88 -28.75
CA ILE A 8 -27.37 16.91 -27.99
C ILE A 8 -26.79 18.33 -27.92
N GLU A 9 -26.70 19.02 -29.06
CA GLU A 9 -26.18 20.40 -29.13
C GLU A 9 -27.11 21.37 -28.39
N THR A 10 -28.42 21.16 -28.49
CA THR A 10 -29.42 21.97 -27.79
C THR A 10 -29.27 21.81 -26.27
N TYR A 11 -29.06 20.58 -25.78
CA TYR A 11 -28.83 20.33 -24.36
C TYR A 11 -27.52 20.97 -23.88
N LEU A 12 -26.43 20.81 -24.62
CA LEU A 12 -25.14 21.39 -24.25
C LEU A 12 -25.20 22.92 -24.21
N SER A 13 -25.94 23.55 -25.14
CA SER A 13 -26.22 25.00 -25.10
C SER A 13 -26.94 25.40 -23.81
N ARG A 14 -27.93 24.63 -23.34
CA ARG A 14 -28.62 24.91 -22.06
C ARG A 14 -27.67 24.85 -20.87
N VAL A 15 -26.75 23.88 -20.85
CA VAL A 15 -25.70 23.77 -19.81
C VAL A 15 -24.78 25.00 -19.85
N HIS A 16 -24.36 25.41 -21.05
CA HIS A 16 -23.51 26.57 -21.28
C HIS A 16 -24.18 27.89 -20.84
N ASP A 17 -25.45 28.08 -21.21
CA ASP A 17 -26.24 29.26 -20.87
C ASP A 17 -26.45 29.35 -19.36
N LEU A 18 -26.72 28.22 -18.70
CA LEU A 18 -26.86 28.15 -17.25
C LEU A 18 -25.54 28.47 -16.53
N ALA A 19 -24.42 27.92 -16.98
CA ALA A 19 -23.10 28.23 -16.43
C ALA A 19 -22.75 29.72 -16.60
N SER A 20 -23.05 30.28 -17.77
CA SER A 20 -22.86 31.70 -18.08
C SER A 20 -23.73 32.60 -17.19
N ALA A 21 -25.02 32.26 -17.01
CA ALA A 21 -25.94 32.98 -16.15
C ALA A 21 -25.51 32.98 -14.67
N ARG A 22 -24.80 31.94 -14.23
CA ARG A 22 -24.21 31.84 -12.89
C ARG A 22 -22.82 32.48 -12.76
N GLY A 23 -22.28 33.06 -13.84
CA GLY A 23 -20.97 33.71 -13.86
C GLY A 23 -19.79 32.74 -13.76
N LEU A 24 -19.96 31.48 -14.20
CA LEU A 24 -18.95 30.43 -14.09
C LEU A 24 -18.09 30.35 -15.38
N GLY A 25 -17.34 31.42 -15.66
CA GLY A 25 -16.55 31.58 -16.88
C GLY A 25 -15.57 30.44 -17.17
N ASP A 26 -14.91 29.91 -16.14
CA ASP A 26 -13.95 28.81 -16.28
C ASP A 26 -14.62 27.50 -16.75
N ILE A 27 -15.86 27.27 -16.33
CA ILE A 27 -16.66 26.10 -16.75
C ILE A 27 -17.09 26.27 -18.20
N VAL A 28 -17.52 27.47 -18.57
CA VAL A 28 -17.88 27.84 -19.95
C VAL A 28 -16.70 27.60 -20.90
N GLU A 29 -15.49 28.04 -20.50
CA GLU A 29 -14.28 27.79 -21.27
C GLU A 29 -13.98 26.28 -21.38
N SER A 30 -14.16 25.53 -20.29
CA SER A 30 -13.92 24.08 -20.26
C SER A 30 -14.90 23.30 -21.14
N LEU A 31 -16.17 23.69 -21.17
CA LEU A 31 -17.21 23.11 -22.04
C LEU A 31 -16.93 23.37 -23.54
N SER A 32 -16.20 24.44 -23.84
CA SER A 32 -15.86 24.85 -25.22
C SER A 32 -14.60 24.18 -25.77
N LYS A 33 -13.80 23.52 -24.92
CA LYS A 33 -12.55 22.86 -25.35
C LYS A 33 -12.86 21.51 -26.03
N PRO A 34 -12.15 21.15 -27.11
CA PRO A 34 -12.30 19.84 -27.72
C PRO A 34 -11.87 18.73 -26.75
N ASP A 35 -12.50 17.56 -26.83
CA ASP A 35 -12.25 16.42 -25.95
C ASP A 35 -10.77 15.98 -26.00
N LYS A 36 -9.97 16.45 -25.06
CA LYS A 36 -8.58 16.00 -24.86
C LYS A 36 -8.44 14.98 -23.74
N THR A 37 -9.50 14.75 -22.96
CA THR A 37 -9.49 13.95 -21.74
C THR A 37 -10.11 12.58 -21.97
N SER A 38 -9.56 11.54 -21.33
CA SER A 38 -10.13 10.19 -21.37
C SER A 38 -11.25 10.08 -20.34
N THR A 39 -12.50 10.17 -20.77
CA THR A 39 -13.65 9.75 -19.95
C THR A 39 -13.63 8.23 -19.80
N LYS A 40 -13.79 7.72 -18.58
CA LYS A 40 -14.02 6.29 -18.35
C LYS A 40 -15.44 6.09 -17.86
N ALA A 41 -16.02 4.96 -18.22
CA ALA A 41 -17.35 4.61 -17.74
C ALA A 41 -17.39 3.14 -17.28
N PHE A 42 -18.21 2.90 -16.27
CA PHE A 42 -18.48 1.56 -15.76
C PHE A 42 -19.99 1.41 -15.58
N TYR A 43 -20.50 0.31 -16.10
CA TYR A 43 -21.91 -0.01 -16.03
C TYR A 43 -22.10 -1.41 -15.43
N ILE A 44 -23.04 -1.52 -14.50
CA ILE A 44 -23.41 -2.81 -13.93
C ILE A 44 -24.93 -2.93 -13.83
N ASN A 45 -25.44 -4.03 -14.35
CA ASN A 45 -26.83 -4.42 -14.23
C ASN A 45 -26.93 -5.63 -13.27
N ARG A 46 -28.12 -5.89 -12.72
CA ARG A 46 -28.48 -7.09 -11.95
C ARG A 46 -28.16 -8.41 -12.67
N ALA A 47 -28.25 -8.46 -14.01
CA ALA A 47 -28.08 -9.67 -14.81
C ALA A 47 -26.70 -9.84 -15.47
N GLN A 48 -25.98 -8.75 -15.80
CA GLN A 48 -24.70 -8.81 -16.53
C GLN A 48 -23.77 -7.62 -16.21
N LYS A 49 -22.45 -7.88 -16.33
CA LYS A 49 -21.38 -6.89 -16.26
C LYS A 49 -20.98 -6.52 -17.70
N LEU A 50 -21.48 -5.39 -18.22
CA LEU A 50 -20.92 -4.79 -19.43
C LEU A 50 -19.93 -3.69 -19.03
N SER A 51 -18.65 -3.88 -19.33
CA SER A 51 -17.63 -2.85 -19.19
C SER A 51 -17.38 -2.27 -20.57
N SER A 52 -18.08 -1.20 -20.95
CA SER A 52 -17.70 -0.38 -22.10
C SER A 52 -17.05 0.89 -21.61
N ASN A 53 -15.95 1.30 -22.25
CA ASN A 53 -15.29 2.57 -21.98
C ASN A 53 -16.01 3.74 -22.67
N ASP A 54 -17.03 3.47 -23.48
CA ASP A 54 -17.81 4.50 -24.17
C ASP A 54 -19.16 4.72 -23.47
N PRO A 55 -19.38 5.88 -22.82
CA PRO A 55 -20.66 6.24 -22.22
C PRO A 55 -21.84 6.13 -23.17
N VAL A 56 -21.64 6.37 -24.48
CA VAL A 56 -22.73 6.34 -25.48
C VAL A 56 -23.25 4.91 -25.70
N GLN A 57 -22.36 3.91 -25.66
CA GLN A 57 -22.76 2.51 -25.72
C GLN A 57 -23.49 2.06 -24.45
N ILE A 58 -23.12 2.64 -23.29
CA ILE A 58 -23.81 2.39 -22.02
C ILE A 58 -25.23 2.96 -22.05
N ILE A 59 -25.43 4.16 -22.60
CA ILE A 59 -26.75 4.77 -22.77
C ILE A 59 -27.65 3.91 -23.67
N ALA A 60 -27.12 3.45 -24.82
CA ALA A 60 -27.84 2.56 -25.71
C ALA A 60 -28.28 1.26 -25.00
N SER A 61 -27.37 0.67 -24.20
CA SER A 61 -27.62 -0.57 -23.46
C SER A 61 -28.55 -0.39 -22.25
N ALA A 62 -28.59 0.80 -21.65
CA ALA A 62 -29.42 1.10 -20.49
C ALA A 62 -30.90 1.31 -20.87
N SER A 63 -31.18 1.75 -22.10
CA SER A 63 -32.54 1.98 -22.59
C SER A 63 -33.39 0.70 -22.78
N GLU A 64 -32.76 -0.48 -22.78
CA GLU A 64 -33.42 -1.75 -23.10
C GLU A 64 -33.79 -2.61 -21.87
N LEU A 65 -33.46 -2.21 -20.64
CA LEU A 65 -33.55 -3.10 -19.47
C LEU A 65 -34.27 -2.45 -18.26
N GLU A 66 -35.41 -3.03 -17.87
CA GLU A 66 -36.25 -2.66 -16.69
C GLU A 66 -35.60 -2.92 -15.32
N THR A 67 -34.31 -3.28 -15.26
CA THR A 67 -33.65 -3.71 -14.04
C THR A 67 -32.82 -2.59 -13.40
N ILE A 68 -32.60 -2.73 -12.10
CA ILE A 68 -31.72 -1.85 -11.31
C ILE A 68 -30.31 -1.83 -11.91
N THR A 69 -29.89 -0.65 -12.36
CA THR A 69 -28.62 -0.38 -13.06
C THR A 69 -27.81 0.65 -12.28
N VAL A 70 -26.47 0.60 -12.40
CA VAL A 70 -25.57 1.64 -11.86
C VAL A 70 -24.62 2.06 -12.96
N CYS A 71 -24.51 3.37 -13.19
CA CYS A 71 -23.57 3.97 -14.12
C CYS A 71 -22.58 4.84 -13.35
N ILE A 72 -21.28 4.61 -13.53
CA ILE A 72 -20.21 5.42 -12.95
C ILE A 72 -19.43 6.02 -14.10
N ILE A 73 -19.21 7.33 -14.09
CA ILE A 73 -18.46 8.04 -15.12
C ILE A 73 -17.35 8.85 -14.44
N GLU A 74 -16.11 8.55 -14.81
CA GLU A 74 -14.93 9.29 -14.41
C GLU A 74 -14.61 10.33 -15.48
N ASN A 75 -14.37 11.57 -15.05
CA ASN A 75 -13.87 12.65 -15.90
C ASN A 75 -14.75 12.92 -17.12
N ILE A 76 -16.01 13.28 -16.87
CA ILE A 76 -17.00 13.48 -17.92
C ILE A 76 -16.61 14.63 -18.86
N ALA A 77 -16.51 14.32 -20.16
CA ALA A 77 -16.22 15.30 -21.21
C ALA A 77 -17.50 15.95 -21.79
N PRO A 78 -17.42 17.13 -22.41
CA PRO A 78 -18.60 17.87 -22.89
C PRO A 78 -19.47 17.08 -23.87
N LYS A 79 -18.86 16.29 -24.78
CA LYS A 79 -19.63 15.43 -25.68
C LYS A 79 -20.54 14.43 -24.96
N HIS A 80 -20.10 13.94 -23.80
CA HIS A 80 -20.83 12.94 -23.03
C HIS A 80 -21.91 13.59 -22.18
N ILE A 81 -21.72 14.85 -21.76
CA ILE A 81 -22.73 15.65 -21.07
C ILE A 81 -23.97 15.80 -21.96
N GLY A 82 -23.79 16.25 -23.20
CA GLY A 82 -24.90 16.40 -24.14
C GLY A 82 -25.61 15.06 -24.41
N ALA A 83 -24.84 13.99 -24.66
CA ALA A 83 -25.41 12.67 -24.93
C ALA A 83 -26.21 12.10 -23.75
N LEU A 84 -25.66 12.16 -22.52
CA LEU A 84 -26.33 11.66 -21.31
C LEU A 84 -27.51 12.54 -20.93
N GLY A 85 -27.32 13.85 -20.96
CA GLY A 85 -28.32 14.84 -20.60
C GLY A 85 -29.58 14.72 -21.45
N SER A 86 -29.43 14.67 -22.77
CA SER A 86 -30.56 14.47 -23.69
C SER A 86 -31.18 13.08 -23.55
N ALA A 87 -30.37 12.02 -23.47
CA ALA A 87 -30.90 10.66 -23.45
C ALA A 87 -31.66 10.30 -22.17
N TRP A 88 -31.24 10.87 -21.03
CA TRP A 88 -31.80 10.57 -19.71
C TRP A 88 -32.63 11.70 -19.11
N ASP A 89 -32.85 12.78 -19.88
CA ASP A 89 -33.56 14.00 -19.47
C ASP A 89 -33.07 14.54 -18.11
N LEU A 90 -31.76 14.67 -17.99
CA LEU A 90 -31.13 15.16 -16.75
C LEU A 90 -31.28 16.68 -16.66
N ASP A 91 -31.42 17.22 -15.45
CA ASP A 91 -31.37 18.67 -15.25
C ASP A 91 -29.97 19.22 -15.61
N PRO A 92 -29.84 20.21 -16.53
CA PRO A 92 -28.55 20.86 -16.82
C PRO A 92 -27.82 21.37 -15.56
N ALA A 93 -28.55 21.74 -14.51
CA ALA A 93 -27.98 22.17 -13.24
C ALA A 93 -27.10 21.08 -12.60
N PHE A 94 -27.43 19.79 -12.78
CA PHE A 94 -26.61 18.68 -12.27
C PHE A 94 -25.17 18.72 -12.77
N PHE A 95 -24.96 19.00 -14.06
CA PHE A 95 -23.62 19.07 -14.65
C PHE A 95 -22.90 20.37 -14.29
N VAL A 96 -23.61 21.50 -14.27
CA VAL A 96 -23.04 22.79 -13.85
C VAL A 96 -22.61 22.73 -12.39
N ASP A 97 -23.45 22.15 -11.53
CA ASP A 97 -23.14 21.92 -10.12
C ASP A 97 -21.97 20.95 -10.01
N HIS A 98 -21.94 19.80 -10.70
CA HIS A 98 -20.79 18.90 -10.68
C HIS A 98 -19.46 19.59 -11.07
N ALA A 99 -19.48 20.41 -12.12
CA ALA A 99 -18.32 21.14 -12.61
C ALA A 99 -17.88 22.29 -11.69
N SER A 100 -18.79 22.85 -10.89
CA SER A 100 -18.48 23.94 -9.97
C SER A 100 -17.56 23.49 -8.84
N ASN A 101 -16.71 24.40 -8.36
CA ASN A 101 -15.90 24.18 -7.17
C ASN A 101 -16.53 24.89 -5.96
N PRO A 102 -16.61 24.23 -4.79
CA PRO A 102 -16.92 24.92 -3.56
C PRO A 102 -15.79 25.93 -3.25
N ARG A 103 -16.13 27.02 -2.54
CA ARG A 103 -15.08 27.96 -2.09
C ARG A 103 -14.16 27.26 -1.10
N ARG A 104 -12.88 27.66 -1.09
CA ARG A 104 -11.85 27.04 -0.24
C ARG A 104 -12.24 27.00 1.23
N GLU A 105 -12.88 28.05 1.74
CA GLU A 105 -13.32 28.14 3.14
C GLU A 105 -14.46 27.16 3.47
N ARG A 106 -15.14 26.63 2.45
CA ARG A 106 -16.26 25.68 2.60
C ARG A 106 -15.86 24.22 2.50
N LEU A 107 -14.63 23.90 2.10
CA LEU A 107 -14.18 22.51 1.92
C LEU A 107 -14.25 21.69 3.20
N TRP A 108 -14.06 22.35 4.35
CA TRP A 108 -14.07 21.71 5.67
C TRP A 108 -15.25 22.16 6.53
N TRP A 109 -16.24 22.84 5.95
CA TRP A 109 -17.43 23.21 6.73
C TRP A 109 -18.14 21.92 7.12
N PRO A 110 -18.31 21.60 8.42
CA PRO A 110 -18.97 20.37 8.82
C PRO A 110 -20.39 20.39 8.25
N HIS A 111 -20.72 19.39 7.44
CA HIS A 111 -22.10 19.17 7.06
C HIS A 111 -22.80 18.52 8.25
N VAL A 112 -23.25 19.36 9.18
CA VAL A 112 -24.07 18.91 10.31
C VAL A 112 -25.28 18.19 9.73
N PHE A 113 -25.50 16.95 10.17
CA PHE A 113 -26.73 16.22 9.92
C PHE A 113 -27.85 16.90 10.68
N ALA A 114 -28.35 18.03 10.16
CA ALA A 114 -29.37 18.85 10.78
C ALA A 114 -30.75 18.19 10.57
N GLY A 115 -30.99 17.12 11.32
CA GLY A 115 -32.27 16.41 11.36
C GLY A 115 -32.44 15.32 10.31
N PRO A 116 -33.53 14.51 10.42
CA PRO A 116 -33.87 13.54 9.40
C PRO A 116 -33.99 14.25 8.05
N PRO A 117 -33.53 13.64 6.95
CA PRO A 117 -33.57 14.29 5.64
C PRO A 117 -34.99 14.76 5.38
N GLY A 118 -35.19 16.08 5.36
CA GLY A 118 -36.35 16.63 4.69
C GLY A 118 -36.33 16.11 3.25
N PRO A 119 -37.48 15.83 2.63
CA PRO A 119 -37.51 15.54 1.21
C PRO A 119 -36.88 16.74 0.49
N SER A 120 -35.62 16.60 0.06
CA SER A 120 -35.05 17.45 -0.97
C SER A 120 -35.82 17.17 -2.25
N ASP A 121 -36.53 18.13 -2.81
CA ASP A 121 -37.19 17.92 -4.11
C ASP A 121 -36.18 17.67 -5.25
N ASN A 122 -34.88 17.80 -4.98
CA ASN A 122 -33.83 17.64 -5.97
C ASN A 122 -33.58 16.15 -6.30
N PRO A 123 -33.60 15.75 -7.59
CA PRO A 123 -33.38 14.36 -8.00
C PRO A 123 -31.90 13.90 -7.90
N TYR A 124 -31.00 14.82 -7.54
CA TYR A 124 -29.56 14.61 -7.44
C TYR A 124 -28.96 15.28 -6.20
N ASP A 125 -27.76 14.85 -5.85
CA ASP A 125 -26.97 15.44 -4.77
C ASP A 125 -25.46 15.35 -5.07
N HIS A 126 -24.67 16.14 -4.34
CA HIS A 126 -23.23 16.28 -4.51
C HIS A 126 -22.51 16.07 -3.19
N ILE A 127 -21.44 15.27 -3.24
CA ILE A 127 -20.57 14.96 -2.12
C ILE A 127 -19.24 15.62 -2.42
N ASP A 128 -18.91 16.65 -1.65
CA ASP A 128 -17.59 17.29 -1.70
C ASP A 128 -16.63 16.53 -0.80
N GLY A 129 -15.43 16.29 -1.32
CA GLY A 129 -14.34 15.65 -0.60
C GLY A 129 -13.05 16.46 -0.75
N ASN A 130 -12.12 16.23 0.16
CA ASN A 130 -10.78 16.77 0.11
C ASN A 130 -9.77 15.63 0.15
N PHE A 131 -8.90 15.55 -0.85
CA PHE A 131 -7.71 14.73 -0.83
C PHE A 131 -6.63 15.42 -0.01
N GLU A 132 -6.03 14.66 0.90
CA GLU A 132 -4.83 15.04 1.64
C GLU A 132 -3.66 14.20 1.11
N TYR A 133 -2.62 14.88 0.64
CA TYR A 133 -1.38 14.28 0.20
C TYR A 133 -0.26 14.65 1.17
N PHE A 134 0.29 13.65 1.86
CA PHE A 134 1.35 13.83 2.85
C PHE A 134 2.73 13.61 2.23
N GLY A 135 3.68 14.49 2.55
CA GLY A 135 5.08 14.29 2.21
C GLY A 135 5.43 14.46 0.73
N ILE A 136 4.57 15.08 -0.08
CA ILE A 136 4.88 15.40 -1.49
C ILE A 136 5.66 16.71 -1.53
N CYS A 137 6.85 16.70 -2.13
CA CYS A 137 7.63 17.90 -2.37
C CYS A 137 7.17 18.56 -3.68
N ILE A 138 6.49 19.70 -3.57
CA ILE A 138 6.11 20.51 -4.74
C ILE A 138 7.09 21.68 -4.86
N GLN A 139 7.72 21.85 -6.02
CA GLN A 139 8.65 22.96 -6.23
C GLN A 139 7.95 24.21 -6.76
N ASN A 140 6.88 24.03 -7.55
CA ASN A 140 6.13 25.13 -8.15
C ASN A 140 4.62 24.89 -8.06
N ASP A 141 3.86 25.92 -7.72
CA ASP A 141 2.40 25.86 -7.66
C ASP A 141 1.77 25.59 -9.04
N ALA A 142 2.50 25.75 -10.15
CA ALA A 142 2.07 25.29 -11.47
C ALA A 142 1.91 23.75 -11.56
N GLU A 143 2.62 22.97 -10.73
CA GLU A 143 2.52 21.50 -10.70
C GLU A 143 1.23 21.02 -9.99
N LEU A 144 0.65 21.85 -9.10
CA LEU A 144 -0.59 21.57 -8.37
C LEU A 144 -1.81 21.45 -9.30
N ASN A 145 -1.81 22.16 -10.44
CA ASN A 145 -2.95 22.24 -11.36
C ASN A 145 -2.83 21.31 -12.58
N SER A 146 -1.98 20.29 -12.51
CA SER A 146 -1.76 19.31 -13.59
C SER A 146 -2.87 18.25 -13.73
N SER A 147 -4.01 18.44 -13.06
CA SER A 147 -5.11 17.47 -13.07
C SER A 147 -5.61 17.20 -14.49
N PRO A 148 -5.75 15.93 -14.90
CA PRO A 148 -6.31 15.57 -16.21
C PRO A 148 -7.83 15.78 -16.28
N ASN A 149 -8.44 16.40 -15.27
CA ASN A 149 -9.87 16.65 -15.22
C ASN A 149 -10.33 17.62 -16.31
N CYS A 150 -11.47 17.30 -16.93
CA CYS A 150 -12.19 18.19 -17.81
C CYS A 150 -12.63 19.46 -17.07
N PHE A 151 -12.98 19.32 -15.79
CA PHE A 151 -13.28 20.42 -14.88
C PHE A 151 -12.18 20.51 -13.82
N PRO A 152 -11.31 21.53 -13.86
CA PRO A 152 -10.19 21.63 -12.95
C PRO A 152 -10.68 21.78 -11.49
N ARG A 153 -9.97 21.11 -10.58
CA ARG A 153 -10.20 21.16 -9.14
C ARG A 153 -9.16 22.06 -8.47
N LEU A 154 -9.54 22.72 -7.39
CA LEU A 154 -8.67 23.57 -6.59
C LEU A 154 -7.65 22.68 -5.85
N CYS A 155 -6.37 22.87 -6.17
CA CYS A 155 -5.26 22.30 -5.43
C CYS A 155 -4.52 23.41 -4.68
N PHE A 156 -4.18 23.19 -3.41
CA PHE A 156 -3.50 24.18 -2.60
C PHE A 156 -2.62 23.54 -1.52
N ARG A 157 -1.54 24.22 -1.15
CA ARG A 157 -0.75 23.84 0.01
C ARG A 157 -1.45 24.27 1.29
N ASN A 158 -1.38 23.40 2.27
CA ASN A 158 -1.80 23.69 3.62
C ASN A 158 -0.55 23.91 4.49
N THR A 159 -0.39 25.15 4.96
CA THR A 159 0.74 25.59 5.78
C THR A 159 0.39 25.59 7.28
N TRP A 160 -0.80 25.15 7.65
CA TRP A 160 -1.24 25.13 9.05
C TRP A 160 -0.64 23.97 9.85
N ASP A 161 -0.13 22.94 9.18
CA ASP A 161 0.50 21.77 9.79
C ASP A 161 2.03 21.91 9.80
N GLU A 162 2.71 21.38 10.82
CA GLU A 162 4.18 21.28 10.88
C GLU A 162 4.77 20.45 9.73
N VAL A 163 3.90 19.72 9.01
CA VAL A 163 4.21 18.92 7.83
C VAL A 163 3.52 19.57 6.63
N GLU A 164 4.28 19.91 5.58
CA GLU A 164 3.69 20.40 4.33
C GLU A 164 2.73 19.36 3.75
N THR A 165 1.43 19.67 3.76
CA THR A 165 0.39 18.85 3.14
C THR A 165 -0.17 19.56 1.91
N VAL A 166 -0.44 18.79 0.88
CA VAL A 166 -1.09 19.27 -0.34
C VAL A 166 -2.53 18.80 -0.30
N ASN A 167 -3.44 19.73 -0.50
CA ASN A 167 -4.87 19.46 -0.50
C ASN A 167 -5.46 19.68 -1.89
N SER A 168 -6.42 18.85 -2.27
CA SER A 168 -7.19 19.04 -3.48
C SER A 168 -8.64 18.65 -3.26
N ASN A 169 -9.57 19.47 -3.75
CA ASN A 169 -10.97 19.11 -3.68
C ASN A 169 -11.35 18.09 -4.75
N THR A 170 -12.40 17.33 -4.48
CA THR A 170 -13.04 16.44 -5.43
C THR A 170 -14.55 16.42 -5.19
N ARG A 171 -15.30 15.99 -6.20
CA ARG A 171 -16.76 15.88 -6.10
C ARG A 171 -17.25 14.55 -6.64
N ILE A 172 -18.10 13.90 -5.85
CA ILE A 172 -18.90 12.75 -6.28
C ILE A 172 -20.32 13.25 -6.44
N SER A 173 -20.85 13.23 -7.64
CA SER A 173 -22.24 13.66 -7.91
C SER A 173 -23.05 12.44 -8.27
N TYR A 174 -24.26 12.34 -7.74
CA TYR A 174 -25.11 11.21 -8.07
C TYR A 174 -26.54 11.61 -8.34
N TYR A 175 -27.15 10.92 -9.29
CA TYR A 175 -28.49 11.20 -9.80
C TYR A 175 -29.34 9.94 -9.63
N ARG A 176 -30.47 10.08 -8.91
CA ARG A 176 -31.25 8.91 -8.47
C ARG A 176 -31.98 8.21 -9.62
N VAL A 177 -32.62 8.98 -10.50
CA VAL A 177 -33.55 8.45 -11.53
C VAL A 177 -32.87 7.37 -12.39
N HIS A 178 -31.55 7.50 -12.59
CA HIS A 178 -30.74 6.58 -13.41
C HIS A 178 -29.55 5.96 -12.67
N ASN A 179 -29.47 6.14 -11.34
CA ASN A 179 -28.33 5.73 -10.50
C ASN A 179 -26.97 6.06 -11.13
N LEU A 180 -26.87 7.28 -11.66
CA LEU A 180 -25.67 7.81 -12.29
C LEU A 180 -24.76 8.38 -11.20
N PHE A 181 -23.47 8.06 -11.27
CA PHE A 181 -22.41 8.65 -10.46
C PHE A 181 -21.41 9.33 -11.39
N LEU A 182 -21.13 10.60 -11.16
CA LEU A 182 -20.03 11.34 -11.78
C LEU A 182 -18.92 11.51 -10.75
N VAL A 183 -17.70 11.21 -11.15
CA VAL A 183 -16.51 11.35 -10.32
C VAL A 183 -15.38 12.02 -11.10
N ASP A 184 -14.52 12.72 -10.38
CA ASP A 184 -13.31 13.29 -10.96
C ASP A 184 -12.27 12.20 -11.28
N ALA A 185 -11.38 12.51 -12.23
CA ALA A 185 -10.20 11.70 -12.49
C ALA A 185 -9.22 11.71 -11.31
N PRO A 186 -8.39 10.68 -11.16
CA PRO A 186 -7.29 10.69 -10.21
C PRO A 186 -6.33 11.84 -10.50
N LEU A 187 -5.83 12.48 -9.44
CA LEU A 187 -4.72 13.41 -9.56
C LEU A 187 -3.40 12.66 -9.80
N HIS A 188 -2.70 13.08 -10.84
CA HIS A 188 -1.35 12.63 -11.12
C HIS A 188 -0.34 13.61 -10.54
N LEU A 189 -0.05 13.48 -9.25
CA LEU A 189 1.12 14.12 -8.66
C LEU A 189 2.34 13.28 -9.02
N GLN A 190 3.35 13.92 -9.62
CA GLN A 190 4.56 13.24 -10.07
C GLN A 190 5.37 12.83 -8.83
N ASP A 191 5.50 11.53 -8.58
CA ASP A 191 6.32 10.99 -7.50
C ASP A 191 7.79 11.37 -7.75
N ARG A 192 8.27 12.41 -7.07
CA ARG A 192 9.70 12.71 -6.93
C ARG A 192 10.12 12.44 -5.49
N TYR A 193 10.14 11.16 -5.12
CA TYR A 193 10.67 10.74 -3.83
C TYR A 193 12.16 10.47 -3.90
N ASP A 194 12.88 11.03 -2.93
CA ASP A 194 14.17 10.52 -2.47
C ASP A 194 13.92 9.18 -1.77
N SER A 195 14.84 8.23 -1.95
CA SER A 195 14.70 6.78 -1.69
C SER A 195 14.50 6.33 -0.24
N MET A 196 13.97 7.16 0.67
CA MET A 196 13.79 6.84 2.09
C MET A 196 12.31 6.80 2.53
N SER A 197 11.70 5.62 2.28
CA SER A 197 10.97 4.81 3.27
C SER A 197 9.58 5.20 3.81
N ARG A 198 8.71 5.95 3.11
CA ARG A 198 7.27 5.93 3.44
C ARG A 198 6.41 5.81 2.19
N ARG A 199 5.53 4.79 2.16
CA ARG A 199 4.49 4.63 1.14
C ARG A 199 3.50 5.79 1.30
N VAL A 200 3.61 6.79 0.44
CA VAL A 200 2.69 7.94 0.47
C VAL A 200 1.35 7.53 -0.09
N ARG A 201 0.31 7.79 0.70
CA ARG A 201 -1.07 7.44 0.37
C ARG A 201 -1.91 8.70 0.40
N PRO A 202 -2.44 9.13 -0.75
CA PRO A 202 -3.53 10.09 -0.75
C PRO A 202 -4.68 9.57 0.12
N THR A 203 -5.18 10.44 0.98
CA THR A 203 -6.32 10.14 1.84
C THR A 203 -7.50 11.00 1.41
N LEU A 204 -8.61 10.37 1.02
CA LEU A 204 -9.84 11.11 0.72
C LEU A 204 -10.65 11.30 2.01
N ARG A 205 -10.91 12.56 2.34
CA ARG A 205 -11.65 12.98 3.52
C ARG A 205 -12.96 13.63 3.10
N LEU A 206 -14.06 13.25 3.72
CA LEU A 206 -15.38 13.84 3.49
C LEU A 206 -15.87 14.57 4.75
N PRO A 207 -16.35 15.82 4.69
CA PRO A 207 -16.74 16.61 5.86
C PRO A 207 -18.11 16.21 6.47
N TYR A 208 -18.34 14.90 6.67
CA TYR A 208 -19.57 14.30 7.23
C TYR A 208 -19.30 13.49 8.52
N ALA A 209 -18.35 13.94 9.33
CA ALA A 209 -18.03 13.35 10.64
C ALA A 209 -17.98 14.45 11.72
N ASP A 210 -18.06 14.04 12.97
CA ASP A 210 -18.07 14.97 14.12
C ASP A 210 -16.68 15.57 14.41
N ASN A 211 -15.61 15.07 13.77
CA ASN A 211 -14.28 15.65 13.83
C ASN A 211 -14.05 16.71 12.74
N ARG A 212 -13.07 17.58 12.97
CA ARG A 212 -12.60 18.54 11.96
C ARG A 212 -11.95 17.88 10.75
N GLY A 213 -11.49 16.63 10.90
CA GLY A 213 -10.83 15.86 9.85
C GLY A 213 -11.79 15.15 8.90
N GLY A 214 -13.10 15.06 9.17
CA GLY A 214 -14.03 14.36 8.30
C GLY A 214 -13.90 12.82 8.30
N LEU A 215 -14.81 12.18 7.58
CA LEU A 215 -14.89 10.75 7.33
C LEU A 215 -13.85 10.32 6.30
N LEU A 216 -13.12 9.26 6.61
CA LEU A 216 -12.13 8.65 5.71
C LEU A 216 -12.79 7.75 4.67
N LEU A 217 -12.45 7.96 3.40
CA LEU A 217 -12.65 6.99 2.31
C LEU A 217 -11.30 6.40 1.91
N PRO A 218 -10.99 5.14 2.27
CA PRO A 218 -9.68 4.57 2.02
C PRO A 218 -9.43 4.27 0.54
N GLN A 219 -8.18 4.41 0.12
CA GLN A 219 -7.72 3.92 -1.18
C GLN A 219 -7.78 2.39 -1.20
N LEU A 220 -8.12 1.80 -2.35
CA LEU A 220 -8.06 0.35 -2.53
C LEU A 220 -6.60 -0.12 -2.63
N LEU A 221 -6.18 -0.97 -1.70
CA LEU A 221 -4.81 -1.50 -1.64
C LEU A 221 -4.47 -2.35 -2.87
N GLU A 222 -5.45 -3.10 -3.39
CA GLU A 222 -5.29 -3.89 -4.62
C GLU A 222 -4.97 -3.01 -5.83
N VAL A 223 -5.58 -1.82 -5.92
CA VAL A 223 -5.33 -0.87 -7.01
C VAL A 223 -4.00 -0.16 -6.80
N TYR A 224 -3.68 0.20 -5.56
CA TYR A 224 -2.39 0.81 -5.20
C TYR A 224 -1.21 -0.07 -5.60
N ASP A 225 -1.25 -1.37 -5.28
CA ASP A 225 -0.15 -2.29 -5.62
C ASP A 225 -0.04 -2.54 -7.13
N GLN A 226 -1.11 -2.35 -7.92
CA GLN A 226 -1.11 -2.55 -9.37
C GLN A 226 -0.76 -1.29 -10.19
N GLN A 227 -1.22 -0.12 -9.74
CA GLN A 227 -1.23 1.13 -10.52
C GLN A 227 -0.45 2.27 -9.86
N GLY A 228 0.08 2.07 -8.64
CA GLY A 228 0.90 3.05 -7.93
C GLY A 228 0.10 4.01 -7.03
N SER A 229 0.68 5.18 -6.76
CA SER A 229 0.27 6.13 -5.71
C SER A 229 -1.03 6.91 -5.99
N HIS A 230 -1.73 6.65 -7.09
CA HIS A 230 -2.92 7.42 -7.48
C HIS A 230 -4.21 6.89 -6.84
N TYR A 231 -4.97 7.76 -6.19
CA TYR A 231 -6.31 7.44 -5.69
C TYR A 231 -7.35 7.55 -6.81
N SER A 232 -8.00 6.44 -7.17
CA SER A 232 -9.14 6.45 -8.11
C SER A 232 -10.47 6.24 -7.38
N ILE A 233 -11.30 7.29 -7.35
CA ILE A 233 -12.67 7.20 -6.83
C ILE A 233 -13.50 6.24 -7.70
N PHE A 234 -13.25 6.22 -9.01
CA PHE A 234 -13.91 5.33 -9.95
C PHE A 234 -13.72 3.85 -9.60
N GLU A 235 -12.48 3.40 -9.35
CA GLU A 235 -12.24 2.02 -8.93
C GLU A 235 -12.79 1.73 -7.53
N SER A 236 -12.75 2.71 -6.62
CA SER A 236 -13.41 2.62 -5.30
C SER A 236 -14.91 2.34 -5.44
N LEU A 237 -15.65 3.17 -6.17
CA LEU A 237 -17.09 2.99 -6.38
C LEU A 237 -17.41 1.68 -7.12
N LYS A 238 -16.61 1.32 -8.12
CA LYS A 238 -16.73 0.05 -8.84
C LYS A 238 -16.54 -1.15 -7.90
N SER A 239 -15.63 -1.06 -6.93
CA SER A 239 -15.48 -2.10 -5.91
C SER A 239 -16.72 -2.19 -5.00
N VAL A 240 -17.21 -1.04 -4.51
CA VAL A 240 -18.42 -0.99 -3.67
C VAL A 240 -19.64 -1.59 -4.38
N PHE A 241 -19.90 -1.19 -5.63
CA PHE A 241 -21.09 -1.63 -6.35
C PHE A 241 -20.99 -3.05 -6.94
N LYS A 242 -19.81 -3.70 -6.92
CA LYS A 242 -19.73 -5.15 -7.17
C LYS A 242 -20.43 -5.94 -6.05
N HIS A 243 -20.40 -5.46 -4.81
CA HIS A 243 -21.02 -6.14 -3.68
C HIS A 243 -22.55 -6.10 -3.80
N ARG A 244 -23.17 -7.28 -3.94
CA ARG A 244 -24.64 -7.42 -4.09
C ARG A 244 -25.41 -6.77 -2.94
N ARG A 245 -24.87 -6.84 -1.72
CA ARG A 245 -25.46 -6.25 -0.51
C ARG A 245 -25.50 -4.71 -0.58
N GLN A 246 -24.42 -4.07 -1.02
CA GLN A 246 -24.36 -2.61 -1.12
C GLN A 246 -25.36 -2.06 -2.13
N ARG A 247 -25.47 -2.75 -3.27
CA ARG A 247 -26.52 -2.47 -4.26
C ARG A 247 -27.92 -2.60 -3.66
N SER A 248 -28.17 -3.66 -2.88
CA SER A 248 -29.49 -3.83 -2.27
C SER A 248 -29.89 -2.67 -1.35
N TYR A 249 -28.97 -2.05 -0.60
CA TYR A 249 -29.32 -0.87 0.22
C TYR A 249 -29.73 0.33 -0.61
N LEU A 250 -28.92 0.67 -1.62
CA LEU A 250 -29.16 1.80 -2.51
C LEU A 250 -30.48 1.67 -3.28
N PHE A 251 -30.79 0.45 -3.75
CA PHE A 251 -31.88 0.23 -4.69
C PHE A 251 -33.12 -0.40 -4.08
N HIS A 252 -33.11 -0.73 -2.78
CA HIS A 252 -34.36 -1.00 -2.07
C HIS A 252 -34.91 0.23 -1.37
N HIS A 253 -34.20 1.36 -1.24
CA HIS A 253 -34.76 2.63 -0.74
C HIS A 253 -35.75 3.30 -1.72
N THR A 254 -36.44 2.49 -2.53
CA THR A 254 -37.23 2.84 -3.73
C THR A 254 -38.73 2.81 -3.47
N ASP A 255 -39.19 2.90 -2.23
CA ASP A 255 -40.60 3.25 -2.01
C ASP A 255 -40.76 4.68 -2.56
N HIS A 256 -41.72 4.86 -3.48
CA HIS A 256 -41.88 5.93 -4.48
C HIS A 256 -41.93 7.41 -3.99
N ILE A 257 -41.50 7.72 -2.76
CA ILE A 257 -41.82 8.99 -2.07
C ILE A 257 -40.59 9.80 -1.62
N SER A 258 -39.41 9.20 -1.41
CA SER A 258 -38.22 9.98 -0.97
C SER A 258 -37.24 10.24 -2.11
N PRO A 259 -36.55 11.39 -2.17
CA PRO A 259 -35.53 11.75 -3.17
C PRO A 259 -34.22 10.94 -3.03
N ALA A 260 -33.12 11.41 -3.63
CA ALA A 260 -31.77 10.82 -3.60
C ALA A 260 -31.40 10.18 -2.23
N PHE A 261 -30.72 9.03 -2.24
CA PHE A 261 -30.33 8.33 -1.00
C PHE A 261 -29.47 9.27 -0.13
N PRO A 262 -29.83 9.54 1.14
CA PRO A 262 -29.20 10.60 1.91
C PRO A 262 -27.67 10.52 1.92
N VAL A 263 -27.01 11.64 1.63
CA VAL A 263 -25.54 11.72 1.49
C VAL A 263 -24.79 11.16 2.70
N PRO A 264 -25.11 11.55 3.96
CA PRO A 264 -24.28 11.10 5.07
C PRO A 264 -24.33 9.57 5.27
N PRO A 265 -25.50 8.90 5.29
CA PRO A 265 -25.57 7.44 5.23
C PRO A 265 -24.83 6.82 4.03
N LEU A 266 -24.87 7.45 2.85
CA LEU A 266 -24.14 6.99 1.67
C LEU A 266 -22.64 6.97 1.92
N CYS A 267 -22.09 8.06 2.46
CA CYS A 267 -20.66 8.20 2.74
C CYS A 267 -20.17 7.09 3.70
N TYR A 268 -20.91 6.81 4.77
CA TYR A 268 -20.57 5.72 5.70
C TYR A 268 -20.70 4.33 5.07
N LEU A 269 -21.66 4.14 4.16
CA LEU A 269 -21.81 2.91 3.39
C LEU A 269 -20.60 2.67 2.47
N LEU A 270 -20.17 3.72 1.76
CA LEU A 270 -19.00 3.70 0.89
C LEU A 270 -17.74 3.40 1.72
N SER A 271 -17.50 4.14 2.80
CA SER A 271 -16.34 3.96 3.68
C SER A 271 -16.23 2.52 4.17
N ASN A 272 -17.30 2.00 4.76
CA ASN A 272 -17.37 0.63 5.29
C ASN A 272 -17.07 -0.42 4.21
N SER A 273 -17.69 -0.30 3.03
CA SER A 273 -17.48 -1.26 1.94
C SER A 273 -16.05 -1.23 1.40
N LEU A 274 -15.38 -0.08 1.43
CA LEU A 274 -13.98 0.03 1.01
C LEU A 274 -13.04 -0.56 2.06
N TRP A 275 -13.25 -0.29 3.36
CA TRP A 275 -12.49 -0.92 4.44
C TRP A 275 -12.59 -2.45 4.39
N GLN A 276 -13.81 -2.97 4.20
CA GLN A 276 -14.03 -4.40 4.05
C GLN A 276 -13.29 -4.99 2.84
N SER A 277 -13.29 -4.28 1.71
CA SER A 277 -12.59 -4.73 0.50
C SER A 277 -11.06 -4.76 0.71
N ASN A 278 -10.52 -3.77 1.41
CA ASN A 278 -9.11 -3.73 1.80
C ASN A 278 -8.73 -4.85 2.78
N LEU A 279 -9.59 -5.14 3.76
CA LEU A 279 -9.36 -6.26 4.67
C LEU A 279 -9.34 -7.60 3.93
N GLN A 280 -10.27 -7.80 2.99
CA GLN A 280 -10.30 -9.01 2.15
C GLN A 280 -9.03 -9.14 1.31
N TYR A 281 -8.54 -8.04 0.73
CA TYR A 281 -7.28 -8.01 0.01
C TYR A 281 -6.10 -8.41 0.92
N LEU A 282 -5.96 -7.77 2.09
CA LEU A 282 -4.90 -8.09 3.04
C LEU A 282 -4.98 -9.53 3.55
N THR A 283 -6.19 -10.03 3.80
CA THR A 283 -6.39 -11.42 4.20
C THR A 283 -5.89 -12.38 3.13
N ARG A 284 -6.17 -12.11 1.84
CA ARG A 284 -5.66 -12.91 0.72
C ARG A 284 -4.14 -12.85 0.64
N GLU A 285 -3.55 -11.66 0.68
CA GLU A 285 -2.10 -11.49 0.55
C GLU A 285 -1.32 -12.08 1.73
N ILE A 286 -1.76 -11.83 2.97
CA ILE A 286 -1.09 -12.37 4.16
C ILE A 286 -1.19 -13.90 4.17
N ARG A 287 -2.33 -14.49 3.77
CA ARG A 287 -2.46 -15.94 3.64
C ARG A 287 -1.59 -16.50 2.52
N ARG A 288 -1.52 -15.82 1.37
CA ARG A 288 -0.64 -16.19 0.25
C ARG A 288 0.81 -16.27 0.70
N ILE A 289 1.31 -15.24 1.37
CA ILE A 289 2.66 -15.20 1.95
C ILE A 289 2.85 -16.36 2.94
N SER A 290 1.90 -16.52 3.88
CA SER A 290 2.00 -17.51 4.95
C SER A 290 2.04 -18.97 4.45
N PHE A 291 1.20 -19.32 3.47
CA PHE A 291 1.06 -20.70 3.01
C PHE A 291 1.95 -21.09 1.84
N GLU A 292 2.27 -20.14 0.94
CA GLU A 292 2.99 -20.42 -0.29
C GLU A 292 4.45 -19.97 -0.22
N GLU A 293 4.71 -18.73 0.21
CA GLU A 293 6.03 -18.12 0.10
C GLU A 293 6.99 -18.51 1.24
N ILE A 294 6.47 -18.73 2.47
CA ILE A 294 7.32 -19.11 3.62
C ILE A 294 8.08 -20.42 3.43
N ARG A 295 7.61 -21.30 2.54
CA ARG A 295 8.26 -22.59 2.26
C ARG A 295 9.65 -22.43 1.66
N ASN A 296 9.90 -21.32 0.98
CA ASN A 296 11.21 -20.99 0.41
C ASN A 296 11.48 -19.49 0.58
N PRO A 297 11.92 -19.07 1.77
CA PRO A 297 11.93 -17.67 2.12
C PRO A 297 12.99 -16.89 1.32
N ASP A 298 12.58 -15.74 0.79
CA ASP A 298 13.44 -14.70 0.20
C ASP A 298 13.41 -13.45 1.11
N LEU A 299 14.47 -12.65 1.08
CA LEU A 299 14.61 -11.40 1.84
C LEU A 299 13.46 -10.42 1.53
N ARG A 300 12.97 -10.43 0.29
CA ARG A 300 11.84 -9.61 -0.17
C ARG A 300 10.52 -9.92 0.55
N ILE A 301 10.36 -11.15 1.05
CA ILE A 301 9.16 -11.55 1.80
C ILE A 301 9.11 -10.77 3.11
N ASN A 302 10.25 -10.57 3.77
CA ASN A 302 10.28 -9.81 5.02
C ASN A 302 9.85 -8.35 4.80
N GLU A 303 10.36 -7.70 3.75
CA GLU A 303 9.94 -6.35 3.35
C GLU A 303 8.44 -6.31 3.07
N THR A 304 7.95 -7.26 2.26
CA THR A 304 6.51 -7.35 1.92
C THR A 304 5.65 -7.57 3.17
N MET A 305 6.09 -8.41 4.11
CA MET A 305 5.37 -8.61 5.37
C MET A 305 5.35 -7.35 6.23
N HIS A 306 6.44 -6.58 6.26
CA HIS A 306 6.48 -5.28 6.94
C HIS A 306 5.50 -4.30 6.29
N ASP A 307 5.43 -4.25 4.97
CA ASP A 307 4.46 -3.45 4.22
C ASP A 307 3.01 -3.88 4.57
N ARG A 308 2.73 -5.18 4.61
CA ARG A 308 1.39 -5.67 5.00
C ARG A 308 1.03 -5.39 6.44
N ARG A 309 2.02 -5.36 7.34
CA ARG A 309 1.80 -4.93 8.72
C ARG A 309 1.46 -3.45 8.80
N GLU A 310 2.16 -2.61 8.04
CA GLU A 310 1.85 -1.18 7.95
C GLU A 310 0.45 -0.97 7.36
N ASP A 311 0.10 -1.68 6.27
CA ASP A 311 -1.23 -1.67 5.66
C ASP A 311 -2.34 -2.01 6.66
N LEU A 312 -2.12 -3.06 7.46
CA LEU A 312 -3.12 -3.55 8.40
C LEU A 312 -3.25 -2.64 9.62
N VAL A 313 -2.13 -2.27 10.24
CA VAL A 313 -2.14 -1.57 11.54
C VAL A 313 -2.24 -0.06 11.36
N ALA A 314 -1.31 0.53 10.60
CA ALA A 314 -1.20 1.99 10.48
C ALA A 314 -2.25 2.57 9.55
N PHE A 315 -2.67 1.83 8.51
CA PHE A 315 -3.67 2.29 7.57
C PHE A 315 -5.08 1.80 7.92
N LEU A 316 -5.32 0.48 7.94
CA LEU A 316 -6.66 -0.07 8.09
C LEU A 316 -7.22 0.07 9.51
N LYS A 317 -6.51 -0.41 10.54
CA LYS A 317 -7.00 -0.35 11.93
C LYS A 317 -7.10 1.09 12.45
N ALA A 318 -6.10 1.93 12.17
CA ALA A 318 -6.13 3.33 12.58
C ALA A 318 -7.30 4.09 11.92
N GLY A 319 -7.50 3.92 10.61
CA GLY A 319 -8.61 4.57 9.88
C GLY A 319 -9.99 4.08 10.32
N LEU A 320 -10.14 2.79 10.61
CA LEU A 320 -11.38 2.23 11.19
C LEU A 320 -11.65 2.76 12.60
N ALA A 321 -10.61 2.87 13.44
CA ALA A 321 -10.74 3.43 14.78
C ALA A 321 -11.21 4.90 14.69
N GLU A 322 -10.58 5.72 13.85
CA GLU A 322 -10.98 7.11 13.61
C GLU A 322 -12.43 7.20 13.14
N THR A 323 -12.80 6.42 12.13
CA THR A 323 -14.16 6.41 11.57
C THR A 323 -15.21 6.00 12.60
N THR A 324 -14.87 5.08 13.50
CA THR A 324 -15.78 4.61 14.56
C THR A 324 -15.90 5.62 15.69
N THR A 325 -14.80 6.29 16.06
CA THR A 325 -14.78 7.30 17.13
C THR A 325 -15.66 8.52 16.79
N TYR A 326 -15.71 8.91 15.52
CA TYR A 326 -16.42 10.13 15.08
C TYR A 326 -17.69 9.85 14.28
N LEU A 327 -18.27 8.66 14.44
CA LEU A 327 -19.53 8.27 13.82
C LEU A 327 -20.71 9.01 14.50
N PRO A 328 -21.46 9.87 13.79
CA PRO A 328 -22.57 10.60 14.39
C PRO A 328 -23.71 9.67 14.79
N GLN A 329 -24.33 9.96 15.93
CA GLN A 329 -25.46 9.18 16.46
C GLN A 329 -26.64 9.13 15.47
N THR A 330 -26.90 10.22 14.77
CA THR A 330 -27.99 10.34 13.78
C THR A 330 -27.88 9.32 12.64
N ILE A 331 -26.66 8.91 12.29
CA ILE A 331 -26.43 7.88 11.28
C ILE A 331 -26.89 6.52 11.79
N ASN A 332 -26.57 6.18 13.05
CA ASN A 332 -27.00 4.92 13.64
C ASN A 332 -28.52 4.86 13.73
N GLU A 333 -29.18 5.93 14.17
CA GLU A 333 -30.64 6.05 14.22
C GLU A 333 -31.28 5.87 12.83
N TYR A 334 -30.69 6.46 11.78
CA TYR A 334 -31.16 6.26 10.40
C TYR A 334 -31.09 4.79 9.97
N TRP A 335 -29.99 4.10 10.25
CA TRP A 335 -29.85 2.70 9.85
C TRP A 335 -30.74 1.77 10.66
N GLU A 336 -30.92 2.03 11.96
CA GLU A 336 -31.85 1.28 12.81
C GLU A 336 -33.29 1.40 12.30
N THR A 337 -33.77 2.61 12.04
CA THR A 337 -35.12 2.84 11.49
C THR A 337 -35.31 2.20 10.11
N LEU A 338 -34.28 2.23 9.24
CA LEU A 338 -34.31 1.56 7.95
C LEU A 338 -34.42 0.03 8.10
N CYS A 339 -33.74 -0.56 9.08
CA CYS A 339 -33.81 -1.99 9.38
C CYS A 339 -35.19 -2.38 9.91
N GLU A 340 -35.74 -1.62 10.85
CA GLU A 340 -37.06 -1.87 11.46
C GLU A 340 -38.20 -1.81 10.44
N ARG A 341 -38.16 -0.84 9.52
CA ARG A 341 -39.17 -0.67 8.48
C ARG A 341 -39.27 -1.89 7.56
N LYS A 342 -38.20 -2.67 7.44
CA LYS A 342 -38.11 -3.77 6.46
C LYS A 342 -37.83 -5.12 7.11
N LYS A 343 -38.74 -5.60 7.96
CA LYS A 343 -38.81 -6.94 8.60
C LYS A 343 -38.38 -8.18 7.76
N LEU A 344 -38.11 -8.03 6.46
CA LEU A 344 -37.58 -8.99 5.50
C LEU A 344 -36.07 -9.28 5.61
N TRP A 345 -35.27 -8.46 6.30
CA TRP A 345 -33.82 -8.67 6.39
C TRP A 345 -33.45 -9.45 7.65
N GLN A 346 -33.72 -10.76 7.72
CA GLN A 346 -33.43 -11.56 8.92
C GLN A 346 -31.93 -11.80 9.19
N ASP A 347 -31.06 -11.58 8.20
CA ASP A 347 -29.59 -11.64 8.36
C ASP A 347 -29.00 -10.37 9.02
N ALA A 348 -29.83 -9.59 9.72
CA ALA A 348 -29.56 -8.17 9.92
C ALA A 348 -28.58 -7.75 11.03
N ARG A 349 -27.94 -8.71 11.70
CA ARG A 349 -27.11 -8.42 12.87
C ARG A 349 -25.79 -7.66 12.56
N ASN A 350 -25.47 -7.47 11.27
CA ASN A 350 -24.31 -6.73 10.78
C ASN A 350 -24.68 -5.51 9.90
N LEU A 351 -25.89 -4.91 10.04
CA LEU A 351 -26.38 -3.92 9.08
C LEU A 351 -25.92 -2.48 9.29
N THR A 352 -25.72 -2.05 10.53
CA THR A 352 -25.35 -0.66 10.78
C THR A 352 -23.87 -0.47 10.40
N PRO A 353 -23.49 0.69 9.84
CA PRO A 353 -22.08 1.02 9.61
C PRO A 353 -21.23 0.81 10.87
N ALA A 354 -21.76 1.15 12.06
CA ALA A 354 -21.11 0.88 13.34
C ALA A 354 -20.81 -0.62 13.57
N SER A 355 -21.83 -1.49 13.44
CA SER A 355 -21.65 -2.93 13.65
C SER A 355 -20.71 -3.56 12.62
N ALA A 356 -20.77 -3.10 11.38
CA ALA A 356 -19.92 -3.58 10.30
C ALA A 356 -18.46 -3.09 10.46
N HIS A 357 -18.24 -1.84 10.91
CA HIS A 357 -16.90 -1.37 11.27
C HIS A 357 -16.33 -2.18 12.44
N TYR A 358 -17.13 -2.45 13.47
CA TYR A 358 -16.69 -3.27 14.60
C TYR A 358 -16.34 -4.70 14.16
N ALA A 359 -17.16 -5.33 13.32
CA ALA A 359 -16.87 -6.65 12.76
C ALA A 359 -15.57 -6.64 11.93
N THR A 360 -15.40 -5.66 11.06
CA THR A 360 -14.19 -5.48 10.24
C THR A 360 -12.96 -5.24 11.12
N PHE A 361 -13.09 -4.45 12.18
CA PHE A 361 -12.00 -4.21 13.13
C PHE A 361 -11.60 -5.48 13.87
N LYS A 362 -12.57 -6.28 14.34
CA LYS A 362 -12.31 -7.56 15.00
C LYS A 362 -11.61 -8.55 14.05
N GLU A 363 -12.09 -8.67 12.81
CA GLU A 363 -11.43 -9.51 11.80
C GLU A 363 -10.00 -9.02 11.51
N ALA A 364 -9.75 -7.71 11.51
CA ALA A 364 -8.41 -7.14 11.37
C ALA A 364 -7.49 -7.48 12.57
N GLU A 365 -8.01 -7.52 13.80
CA GLU A 365 -7.23 -7.97 14.97
C GLU A 365 -6.86 -9.45 14.89
N GLU A 366 -7.78 -10.29 14.43
CA GLU A 366 -7.51 -11.71 14.19
C GLU A 366 -6.45 -11.89 13.10
N LEU A 367 -6.54 -11.12 12.02
CA LEU A 367 -5.54 -11.12 10.95
C LEU A 367 -4.18 -10.61 11.41
N GLU A 368 -4.12 -9.63 12.31
CA GLU A 368 -2.86 -9.13 12.88
C GLU A 368 -2.17 -10.20 13.72
N LYS A 369 -2.91 -10.94 14.55
CA LYS A 369 -2.37 -12.07 15.31
C LYS A 369 -1.78 -13.12 14.36
N PHE A 370 -2.54 -13.49 13.33
CA PHE A 370 -2.08 -14.43 12.30
C PHE A 370 -0.82 -13.93 11.56
N LEU A 371 -0.75 -12.63 11.26
CA LEU A 371 0.42 -12.00 10.65
C LEU A 371 1.65 -12.09 11.56
N MET A 372 1.50 -11.85 12.87
CA MET A 372 2.60 -11.95 13.83
C MET A 372 3.11 -13.39 13.97
N GLU A 373 2.22 -14.38 14.01
CA GLU A 373 2.59 -15.81 13.98
C GLU A 373 3.37 -16.14 12.69
N THR A 374 2.89 -15.63 11.56
CA THR A 374 3.53 -15.78 10.25
C THR A 374 4.94 -15.18 10.24
N PHE A 375 5.17 -14.03 10.88
CA PHE A 375 6.51 -13.44 11.04
C PHE A 375 7.45 -14.34 11.84
N GLN A 376 6.95 -14.93 12.93
CA GLN A 376 7.75 -15.84 13.75
C GLN A 376 8.14 -17.10 12.98
N LEU A 377 7.21 -17.65 12.18
CA LEU A 377 7.48 -18.77 11.30
C LEU A 377 8.50 -18.42 10.21
N LEU A 378 8.40 -17.25 9.60
CA LEU A 378 9.37 -16.77 8.61
C LEU A 378 10.77 -16.67 9.22
N MET A 379 10.91 -16.04 10.39
CA MET A 379 12.19 -15.93 11.09
C MET A 379 12.78 -17.30 11.44
N SER A 380 11.95 -18.25 11.87
CA SER A 380 12.39 -19.63 12.11
C SER A 380 12.87 -20.31 10.84
N SER A 381 12.15 -20.14 9.73
CA SER A 381 12.51 -20.71 8.41
C SER A 381 13.84 -20.16 7.89
N ILE A 382 14.02 -18.83 7.96
CA ILE A 382 15.27 -18.16 7.57
C ILE A 382 16.44 -18.69 8.41
N ASN A 383 16.30 -18.75 9.73
CA ASN A 383 17.35 -19.25 10.61
C ASN A 383 17.73 -20.71 10.30
N VAL A 384 16.75 -21.56 9.99
CA VAL A 384 17.00 -22.96 9.59
C VAL A 384 17.72 -23.03 8.24
N GLN A 385 17.35 -22.17 7.29
CA GLN A 385 18.01 -22.07 5.99
C GLN A 385 19.45 -21.60 6.12
N ASP A 386 19.69 -20.54 6.89
CA ASP A 386 21.04 -20.02 7.19
C ASP A 386 21.89 -21.08 7.90
N ALA A 387 21.32 -21.84 8.84
CA ALA A 387 22.02 -22.95 9.47
C ALA A 387 22.43 -24.05 8.48
N LYS A 388 21.53 -24.42 7.55
CA LYS A 388 21.84 -25.40 6.49
C LYS A 388 22.91 -24.88 5.53
N MET A 389 22.82 -23.62 5.12
CA MET A 389 23.82 -22.98 4.25
C MET A 389 25.18 -22.91 4.95
N SER A 390 25.21 -22.54 6.23
CA SER A 390 26.43 -22.49 7.04
C SER A 390 27.08 -23.88 7.19
N VAL A 391 26.29 -24.94 7.42
CA VAL A 391 26.79 -26.32 7.43
C VAL A 391 27.37 -26.71 6.08
N ALA A 392 26.65 -26.44 4.98
CA ALA A 392 27.14 -26.74 3.63
C ALA A 392 28.43 -25.98 3.28
N GLN A 393 28.51 -24.70 3.65
CA GLN A 393 29.72 -23.88 3.50
C GLN A 393 30.87 -24.42 4.37
N GLY A 394 30.57 -24.87 5.58
CA GLY A 394 31.53 -25.53 6.47
C GLY A 394 32.09 -26.82 5.88
N GLU A 395 31.25 -27.65 5.28
CA GLU A 395 31.70 -28.88 4.59
C GLU A 395 32.58 -28.57 3.37
N LEU A 396 32.20 -27.57 2.57
CA LEU A 396 33.00 -27.13 1.42
C LEU A 396 34.36 -26.58 1.87
N SER A 397 34.38 -25.76 2.92
CA SER A 397 35.61 -25.24 3.52
C SER A 397 36.49 -26.37 4.06
N ASN A 398 35.90 -27.37 4.73
CA ASN A 398 36.63 -28.53 5.21
C ASN A 398 37.24 -29.35 4.06
N ARG A 399 36.48 -29.58 2.99
CA ARG A 399 36.99 -30.26 1.77
C ARG A 399 38.13 -29.47 1.11
N GLN A 400 38.04 -28.14 1.07
CA GLN A 400 39.10 -27.29 0.56
C GLN A 400 40.37 -27.37 1.43
N SER A 401 40.22 -27.35 2.74
CA SER A 401 41.33 -27.51 3.70
C SER A 401 42.04 -28.85 3.53
N LEU A 402 41.29 -29.95 3.34
CA LEU A 402 41.87 -31.28 3.07
C LEU A 402 42.67 -31.31 1.77
N ARG A 403 42.14 -30.71 0.69
CA ARG A 403 42.86 -30.60 -0.60
C ARG A 403 44.12 -29.76 -0.48
N ALA A 404 44.05 -28.63 0.22
CA ALA A 404 45.22 -27.78 0.48
C ALA A 404 46.29 -28.54 1.28
N THR A 405 45.87 -29.35 2.25
CA THR A 405 46.77 -30.20 3.05
C THR A 405 47.47 -31.25 2.17
N GLN A 406 46.73 -31.93 1.28
CA GLN A 406 47.30 -32.90 0.35
C GLN A 406 48.32 -32.27 -0.61
N LEU A 407 48.01 -31.10 -1.17
CA LEU A 407 48.94 -30.37 -2.03
C LEU A 407 50.22 -29.97 -1.28
N THR A 408 50.07 -29.58 -0.02
CA THR A 408 51.20 -29.19 0.82
C THR A 408 52.09 -30.38 1.17
N ILE A 409 51.50 -31.55 1.43
CA ILE A 409 52.24 -32.81 1.62
C ILE A 409 52.98 -33.20 0.33
N LEU A 410 52.36 -33.05 -0.84
CA LEU A 410 53.03 -33.38 -2.10
C LEU A 410 54.20 -32.42 -2.38
N ALA A 411 53.98 -31.12 -2.16
CA ALA A 411 55.01 -30.09 -2.34
C ALA A 411 56.20 -30.30 -1.39
N SER A 412 55.98 -30.72 -0.14
CA SER A 412 57.06 -30.92 0.83
C SER A 412 58.02 -32.06 0.44
N ILE A 413 57.56 -33.03 -0.37
CA ILE A 413 58.40 -34.11 -0.91
C ILE A 413 59.03 -33.71 -2.24
N TYR A 414 58.25 -33.10 -3.14
CA TYR A 414 58.68 -32.81 -4.51
C TYR A 414 59.69 -31.67 -4.59
N VAL A 415 59.53 -30.62 -3.76
CA VAL A 415 60.41 -29.44 -3.79
C VAL A 415 61.87 -29.79 -3.45
N PRO A 416 62.18 -30.51 -2.35
CA PRO A 416 63.55 -30.93 -2.05
C PRO A 416 64.15 -31.83 -3.14
N LEU A 417 63.35 -32.77 -3.65
CA LEU A 417 63.79 -33.72 -4.67
C LEU A 417 64.13 -33.00 -5.99
N SER A 418 63.28 -32.07 -6.40
CA SER A 418 63.47 -31.23 -7.60
C SER A 418 64.68 -30.31 -7.45
N PHE A 419 64.91 -29.77 -6.25
CA PHE A 419 66.08 -28.96 -5.96
C PHE A 419 67.37 -29.77 -6.11
N VAL A 420 67.45 -30.95 -5.49
CA VAL A 420 68.65 -31.80 -5.56
C VAL A 420 68.90 -32.29 -6.99
N THR A 421 67.86 -32.78 -7.68
CA THR A 421 67.98 -33.20 -9.09
C THR A 421 68.38 -32.03 -10.01
N GLY A 422 67.90 -30.82 -9.75
CA GLY A 422 68.35 -29.60 -10.43
C GLY A 422 69.84 -29.32 -10.22
N VAL A 423 70.32 -29.33 -8.97
CA VAL A 423 71.73 -29.09 -8.64
C VAL A 423 72.66 -30.12 -9.31
N PHE A 424 72.27 -31.40 -9.33
CA PHE A 424 73.06 -32.46 -9.99
C PHE A 424 72.87 -32.52 -11.52
N GLY A 425 71.77 -32.00 -12.06
CA GLY A 425 71.54 -31.87 -13.50
C GLY A 425 72.28 -30.67 -14.12
N MET A 426 72.69 -29.70 -13.30
CA MET A 426 73.57 -28.62 -13.71
C MET A 426 74.99 -29.16 -13.94
N ASN A 427 75.51 -28.96 -15.16
CA ASN A 427 76.90 -29.30 -15.53
C ASN A 427 77.91 -28.37 -14.81
N LEU A 428 78.08 -28.55 -13.51
CA LEU A 428 79.11 -27.86 -12.72
C LEU A 428 80.48 -28.48 -13.06
N LYS A 429 81.40 -27.66 -13.56
CA LYS A 429 82.77 -28.08 -13.92
C LYS A 429 83.53 -28.78 -12.78
N GLU A 430 83.18 -28.48 -11.53
CA GLU A 430 83.78 -29.08 -10.32
C GLU A 430 83.26 -30.52 -10.04
N LEU A 431 82.05 -30.87 -10.50
CA LEU A 431 81.46 -32.21 -10.32
C LEU A 431 81.92 -33.21 -11.39
N ASN A 432 82.24 -32.74 -12.61
CA ASN A 432 82.67 -33.62 -13.72
C ASN A 432 84.15 -34.02 -13.68
N GLY A 433 84.98 -33.37 -12.85
CA GLY A 433 86.41 -33.69 -12.72
C GLY A 433 86.73 -34.78 -11.70
N SER A 434 85.76 -35.16 -10.86
CA SER A 434 85.93 -36.10 -9.75
C SER A 434 84.92 -37.22 -9.89
N SER A 435 85.30 -38.49 -9.71
CA SER A 435 84.35 -39.60 -9.69
C SER A 435 83.47 -39.52 -8.43
N LEU A 436 82.45 -38.66 -8.44
CA LEU A 436 81.51 -38.58 -7.32
C LEU A 436 80.78 -39.91 -7.20
N SER A 437 80.90 -40.53 -6.03
CA SER A 437 80.18 -41.75 -5.73
C SER A 437 78.69 -41.44 -5.71
N ILE A 438 77.88 -42.37 -6.22
CA ILE A 438 76.41 -42.28 -6.21
C ILE A 438 75.85 -41.99 -4.81
N TRP A 439 76.64 -42.28 -3.76
CA TRP A 439 76.33 -42.01 -2.35
C TRP A 439 76.12 -40.50 -2.08
N THR A 440 76.92 -39.62 -2.68
CA THR A 440 76.81 -38.16 -2.45
C THR A 440 75.44 -37.58 -2.85
N PHE A 441 74.79 -38.16 -3.86
CA PHE A 441 73.42 -37.83 -4.21
C PHE A 441 72.43 -38.16 -3.07
N PHE A 442 72.54 -39.34 -2.47
CA PHE A 442 71.69 -39.73 -1.34
C PHE A 442 71.90 -38.85 -0.10
N VAL A 443 73.15 -38.45 0.21
CA VAL A 443 73.42 -37.47 1.29
C VAL A 443 72.72 -36.14 0.99
N GLY A 444 72.83 -35.64 -0.25
CA GLY A 444 72.23 -34.38 -0.66
C GLY A 444 70.71 -34.38 -0.50
N VAL A 445 70.04 -35.47 -0.90
CA VAL A 445 68.59 -35.65 -0.72
C VAL A 445 68.19 -35.67 0.75
N VAL A 446 68.93 -36.40 1.60
CA VAL A 446 68.64 -36.49 3.04
C VAL A 446 68.81 -35.13 3.71
N ILE A 447 69.87 -34.38 3.39
CA ILE A 447 70.10 -33.05 3.96
C ILE A 447 69.01 -32.07 3.49
N ALA A 448 68.71 -32.05 2.19
CA ALA A 448 67.70 -31.15 1.64
C ALA A 448 66.30 -31.42 2.22
N THR A 449 65.93 -32.70 2.41
CA THR A 449 64.65 -33.06 3.03
C THR A 449 64.58 -32.66 4.51
N ILE A 450 65.65 -32.86 5.30
CA ILE A 450 65.72 -32.43 6.71
C ILE A 450 65.60 -30.90 6.83
N VAL A 451 66.30 -30.14 5.98
CA VAL A 451 66.23 -28.67 5.98
C VAL A 451 64.82 -28.21 5.64
N THR A 452 64.19 -28.81 4.63
CA THR A 452 62.84 -28.42 4.22
C THR A 452 61.80 -28.78 5.28
N ALA A 453 61.93 -29.95 5.91
CA ALA A 453 61.06 -30.38 7.02
C ALA A 453 61.20 -29.48 8.26
N THR A 454 62.42 -29.06 8.62
CA THR A 454 62.66 -28.18 9.77
C THR A 454 62.10 -26.78 9.55
N ILE A 455 62.25 -26.21 8.34
CA ILE A 455 61.61 -24.93 7.96
C ILE A 455 60.08 -25.06 8.03
N PHE A 456 59.52 -26.13 7.47
CA PHE A 456 58.08 -26.32 7.41
C PHE A 456 57.45 -26.53 8.80
N LEU A 457 58.06 -27.35 9.65
CA LEU A 457 57.64 -27.53 11.04
C LEU A 457 57.80 -26.23 11.84
N GLY A 458 58.89 -25.48 11.62
CA GLY A 458 59.11 -24.18 12.25
C GLY A 458 58.02 -23.17 11.91
N LEU A 459 57.62 -23.08 10.64
CA LEU A 459 56.53 -22.22 10.19
C LEU A 459 55.17 -22.63 10.77
N GLN A 460 54.86 -23.94 10.83
CA GLN A 460 53.61 -24.42 11.43
C GLN A 460 53.53 -24.12 12.93
N VAL A 461 54.62 -24.33 13.68
CA VAL A 461 54.66 -24.02 15.11
C VAL A 461 54.53 -22.52 15.35
N HIS A 462 55.16 -21.68 14.52
CA HIS A 462 55.03 -20.24 14.63
C HIS A 462 53.61 -19.75 14.32
N SER A 463 52.96 -20.34 13.31
CA SER A 463 51.55 -20.08 12.98
C SER A 463 50.63 -20.43 14.15
N LYS A 464 50.75 -21.64 14.73
CA LYS A 464 49.96 -22.05 15.91
C LYS A 464 50.17 -21.17 17.14
N LYS A 465 51.37 -20.59 17.29
CA LYS A 465 51.70 -19.70 18.41
C LYS A 465 51.10 -18.31 18.23
N ASN A 466 50.97 -17.85 16.99
CA ASN A 466 50.30 -16.59 16.66
C ASN A 466 48.77 -16.72 16.76
N GLU A 467 48.18 -17.82 16.30
CA GLU A 467 46.74 -18.12 16.46
C GLU A 467 46.33 -18.11 17.95
N ASN A 468 47.10 -18.78 18.81
CA ASN A 468 46.86 -18.79 20.26
C ASN A 468 47.06 -17.42 20.95
N LYS A 469 47.85 -16.52 20.36
CA LYS A 469 47.98 -15.14 20.86
C LYS A 469 46.81 -14.28 20.42
N GLU A 470 46.29 -14.51 19.22
CA GLU A 470 45.13 -13.80 18.69
C GLU A 470 43.84 -14.20 19.42
N ASP A 471 43.65 -15.48 19.74
CA ASP A 471 42.52 -15.95 20.57
C ASP A 471 42.62 -15.53 22.04
N ARG A 472 43.82 -15.28 22.56
CA ARG A 472 44.01 -14.68 23.90
C ARG A 472 43.74 -13.17 23.93
N ASN A 473 43.89 -12.48 22.79
CA ASN A 473 43.67 -11.03 22.68
C ASN A 473 42.28 -10.67 22.13
N LYS A 474 41.52 -11.60 21.55
CA LYS A 474 40.08 -11.43 21.36
C LYS A 474 39.39 -11.52 22.72
N PRO A 475 38.80 -10.44 23.27
CA PRO A 475 37.95 -10.55 24.43
C PRO A 475 36.79 -11.46 24.03
N SER A 476 36.74 -12.68 24.57
CA SER A 476 35.67 -13.65 24.31
C SER A 476 34.32 -12.94 24.29
N GLU A 477 33.65 -12.88 23.15
CA GLU A 477 32.35 -12.21 23.00
C GLU A 477 31.34 -12.73 24.04
N HIS A 478 31.50 -13.97 24.49
CA HIS A 478 30.74 -14.54 25.60
C HIS A 478 30.91 -13.79 26.94
N LYS A 479 32.11 -13.27 27.27
CA LYS A 479 32.34 -12.45 28.47
C LYS A 479 31.88 -11.01 28.29
N ALA A 480 31.96 -10.46 27.08
CA ALA A 480 31.42 -9.13 26.78
C ALA A 480 29.88 -9.12 26.83
N ASN A 481 29.22 -10.17 26.31
CA ASN A 481 27.77 -10.34 26.39
C ASN A 481 27.29 -10.68 27.81
N GLN A 482 27.99 -11.54 28.57
CA GLN A 482 27.64 -11.77 29.98
C GLN A 482 27.79 -10.52 30.84
N LYS A 483 28.80 -9.68 30.58
CA LYS A 483 28.98 -8.41 31.30
C LYS A 483 27.90 -7.38 30.94
N LYS A 484 27.51 -7.27 29.66
CA LYS A 484 26.37 -6.45 29.23
C LYS A 484 25.04 -6.93 29.83
N GLU A 485 24.84 -8.24 29.96
CA GLU A 485 23.64 -8.81 30.58
C GLU A 485 23.62 -8.62 32.11
N SER A 486 24.78 -8.65 32.78
CA SER A 486 24.86 -8.35 34.22
C SER A 486 24.64 -6.86 34.54
N ASP A 487 25.13 -5.97 33.67
CA ASP A 487 25.00 -4.51 33.87
C ASP A 487 23.57 -4.04 33.58
N SER A 488 22.92 -4.60 32.57
CA SER A 488 21.49 -4.35 32.30
C SER A 488 20.55 -4.91 33.39
N ARG A 489 20.91 -6.04 34.04
CA ARG A 489 20.20 -6.54 35.22
C ARG A 489 20.41 -5.66 36.47
N ARG A 490 21.56 -4.97 36.60
CA ARG A 490 21.78 -4.00 37.69
C ARG A 490 20.98 -2.71 37.47
N GLN A 491 20.98 -2.15 36.25
CA GLN A 491 20.18 -0.96 35.95
C GLN A 491 18.67 -1.18 36.14
N ARG A 492 18.14 -2.37 35.82
CA ARG A 492 16.74 -2.72 36.09
C ARG A 492 16.41 -2.85 37.59
N LYS A 493 17.38 -3.11 38.46
CA LYS A 493 17.16 -3.17 39.92
C LYS A 493 17.16 -1.78 40.56
N ASP A 494 17.94 -0.84 40.02
CA ASP A 494 17.98 0.52 40.55
C ASP A 494 16.75 1.34 40.15
N PHE A 495 16.12 1.06 39.00
CA PHE A 495 14.84 1.68 38.60
C PHE A 495 13.60 1.17 39.35
N ARG A 496 13.71 0.09 40.16
CA ARG A 496 12.57 -0.49 40.92
C ARG A 496 12.54 -0.10 42.39
N LYS A 497 13.41 0.81 42.84
CA LYS A 497 13.27 1.44 44.16
C LYS A 497 12.36 2.65 44.03
N GLU A 498 11.05 2.42 44.10
CA GLU A 498 10.09 3.49 44.31
C GLU A 498 10.36 4.19 45.66
N PRO A 499 10.22 5.52 45.74
CA PRO A 499 10.28 6.23 46.99
C PRO A 499 9.08 5.83 47.86
N LYS A 500 9.34 5.37 49.08
CA LYS A 500 8.31 5.26 50.12
C LYS A 500 7.72 6.65 50.35
N VAL A 501 6.49 6.85 49.90
CA VAL A 501 5.66 7.99 50.29
C VAL A 501 5.32 7.82 51.76
N GLU A 502 5.90 8.66 52.60
CA GLU A 502 5.50 8.84 54.00
C GLU A 502 4.12 9.50 54.02
N THR A 503 3.13 8.74 54.48
CA THR A 503 1.81 9.25 54.83
C THR A 503 1.92 9.97 56.18
N SER A 504 2.06 11.30 56.18
CA SER A 504 1.77 12.12 57.37
C SER A 504 0.31 12.57 57.35
N MET A 505 -0.40 12.29 58.43
CA MET A 505 -1.74 12.76 58.73
C MET A 505 -1.84 14.29 58.75
N ALA A 506 -2.91 14.82 58.14
CA ALA A 506 -3.75 15.89 58.67
C ALA A 506 -5.10 15.86 57.94
#